data_AF-A0A7C3BH12-F1
#
_entry.id   AF-A0A7C3BH12-F1
#
_cell.length_a   1.000
_cell.length_b   1.000
_cell.length_c   1.000
_cell.angle_alpha   90.00
_cell.angle_beta   90.00
_cell.angle_gamma   90.00
#
_symmetry.space_group_name_H-M   'P 1'
#
loop_
_entity.id
_entity.type
_entity.pdbx_description
1 polymer ?
#
loop_
_entity_poly.entity_id
_entity_poly.type
_entity_poly.pdbx_seq_one_letter_code
_entity_poly.pdbx_strand_id
1 'polypeptide(L)'
;MPEVMSPSGGRMVIRIKGEIKTAIRLKNGMVMVFDSKGEQIPEYQGWYEVVRGSILRDAPPSAMFCHWFDCEAAPEIVYQEVW
;
A
#
# COMPACT_ATOMS: atom_id res chain seq x y z
N MET A 1 8.93 -5.48 11.88
CA MET A 1 9.93 -6.56 12.01
C MET A 1 9.84 -7.42 10.76
N PRO A 2 10.92 -7.64 9.99
CA PRO A 2 10.86 -8.52 8.84
C PRO A 2 10.78 -9.99 9.29
N GLU A 3 9.94 -10.77 8.62
CA GLU A 3 9.75 -12.21 8.87
C GLU A 3 10.86 -12.99 8.14
N VAL A 4 11.68 -13.72 8.89
CA VAL A 4 12.81 -14.50 8.36
C VAL A 4 12.36 -15.94 8.12
N MET A 5 12.00 -16.26 6.87
CA MET A 5 11.92 -17.65 6.43
C MET A 5 13.27 -18.06 5.84
N SER A 6 13.93 -19.04 6.45
CA SER A 6 15.20 -19.60 5.96
C SER A 6 14.96 -20.83 5.07
N PRO A 7 15.33 -20.82 3.78
CA PRO A 7 15.52 -22.04 3.01
C PRO A 7 17.02 -22.36 2.90
N SER A 8 17.34 -23.62 3.14
CA SER A 8 18.63 -24.25 2.88
C SER A 8 19.15 -23.94 1.47
N GLY A 9 20.22 -23.14 1.38
CA GLY A 9 21.11 -23.08 0.21
C GLY A 9 20.81 -22.05 -0.89
N GLY A 10 19.89 -21.09 -0.69
CA GLY A 10 19.59 -20.03 -1.68
C GLY A 10 20.18 -18.68 -1.29
N ARG A 11 20.75 -17.94 -2.25
CA ARG A 11 21.24 -16.56 -2.09
C ARG A 11 20.16 -15.70 -1.43
N MET A 12 20.49 -15.02 -0.33
CA MET A 12 19.59 -14.09 0.37
C MET A 12 19.16 -12.98 -0.60
N VAL A 13 17.89 -12.95 -0.99
CA VAL A 13 17.30 -11.84 -1.75
C VAL A 13 16.54 -10.95 -0.77
N ILE A 14 17.11 -9.79 -0.46
CA ILE A 14 16.40 -8.77 0.30
C ILE A 14 15.43 -8.09 -0.68
N ARG A 15 14.12 -8.31 -0.52
CA ARG A 15 13.12 -7.50 -1.20
C ARG A 15 12.97 -6.19 -0.42
N ILE A 16 13.54 -5.11 -0.94
CA ILE A 16 13.30 -3.76 -0.41
C ILE A 16 11.95 -3.32 -0.95
N LYS A 17 10.94 -3.24 -0.07
CA LYS A 17 9.66 -2.62 -0.42
C LYS A 17 9.82 -1.10 -0.43
N GLY A 18 9.12 -0.41 -1.33
CA GLY A 18 9.00 1.05 -1.29
C GLY A 18 8.29 1.51 -0.03
N GLU A 19 8.60 2.73 0.44
CA GLU A 19 7.87 3.39 1.52
C GLU A 19 6.51 3.87 1.00
N ILE A 20 5.42 3.52 1.70
CA ILE A 20 4.08 3.92 1.30
C ILE A 20 3.92 5.43 1.52
N LYS A 21 3.69 6.18 0.43
CA LYS A 21 3.37 7.60 0.51
C LYS A 21 1.88 7.87 0.37
N THR A 22 1.24 7.21 -0.60
CA THR A 22 -0.18 7.40 -0.90
C THR A 22 -0.84 6.06 -1.18
N ALA A 23 -1.97 5.78 -0.51
CA ALA A 23 -2.81 4.62 -0.78
C ALA A 23 -4.20 5.08 -1.22
N ILE A 24 -4.62 4.69 -2.42
CA ILE A 24 -5.88 5.10 -3.03
C ILE A 24 -6.77 3.88 -3.17
N ARG A 25 -7.96 3.93 -2.56
CA ARG A 25 -9.01 2.92 -2.74
C ARG A 25 -10.00 3.40 -3.79
N LEU A 26 -10.24 2.58 -4.81
CA LEU A 26 -11.21 2.83 -5.86
C LEU A 26 -12.59 2.26 -5.48
N LYS A 27 -13.64 2.73 -6.15
CA LYS A 27 -15.03 2.30 -5.88
C LYS A 27 -15.24 0.80 -6.03
N ASN A 28 -14.53 0.19 -6.98
CA ASN A 28 -14.59 -1.25 -7.22
C ASN A 28 -13.84 -2.07 -6.15
N GLY A 29 -13.20 -1.43 -5.16
CA GLY A 29 -12.42 -2.10 -4.13
C GLY A 29 -10.98 -2.41 -4.53
N MET A 30 -10.52 -1.96 -5.70
CA MET A 30 -9.09 -2.01 -6.04
C MET A 30 -8.32 -0.92 -5.28
N VAL A 31 -7.08 -1.22 -4.95
CA VAL A 31 -6.15 -0.32 -4.27
C VAL A 31 -4.92 -0.10 -5.11
N MET A 32 -4.53 1.17 -5.25
CA MET A 32 -3.28 1.61 -5.85
C MET A 32 -2.43 2.26 -4.77
N VAL A 33 -1.15 1.91 -4.73
CA VAL A 33 -0.21 2.44 -3.73
C VAL A 33 1.01 3.01 -4.42
N PHE A 34 1.40 4.21 -3.99
CA PHE A 34 2.51 4.96 -4.53
C PHE A 34 3.53 5.30 -3.44
N ASP A 35 4.79 5.34 -3.81
CA ASP A 35 5.88 5.81 -2.97
C ASP A 35 6.08 7.33 -3.05
N SER A 36 7.10 7.83 -2.36
CA SER A 36 7.42 9.26 -2.31
C SER A 36 7.88 9.86 -3.65
N LYS A 37 8.23 9.02 -4.62
CA LYS A 37 8.58 9.43 -5.99
C LYS A 37 7.39 9.38 -6.95
N GLY A 38 6.24 8.91 -6.47
CA GLY A 38 5.08 8.64 -7.32
C GLY A 38 5.21 7.34 -8.11
N GLU A 39 6.13 6.45 -7.75
CA GLU A 39 6.26 5.12 -8.33
C GLU A 39 5.26 4.18 -7.65
N GLN A 40 4.62 3.29 -8.43
CA GLN A 40 3.73 2.30 -7.85
C GLN A 40 4.50 1.25 -7.04
N ILE A 41 3.92 0.79 -5.94
CA ILE A 41 4.48 -0.29 -5.10
C ILE A 41 3.64 -1.56 -5.30
N PRO A 42 4.06 -2.50 -6.16
CA PRO A 42 3.25 -3.66 -6.56
C PRO A 42 2.80 -4.54 -5.40
N GLU A 43 3.60 -4.66 -4.34
CA GLU A 43 3.33 -5.51 -3.17
C GLU A 43 2.09 -5.10 -2.38
N TYR A 44 1.63 -3.86 -2.55
CA TYR A 44 0.46 -3.32 -1.86
C TYR A 44 -0.72 -3.06 -2.81
N GLN A 45 -0.64 -3.50 -4.07
CA GLN A 45 -1.73 -3.35 -5.04
C GLN A 45 -2.65 -4.57 -5.07
N GLY A 46 -3.94 -4.34 -5.26
CA GLY A 46 -4.94 -5.39 -5.41
C GLY A 46 -6.26 -5.06 -4.71
N TRP A 47 -7.02 -6.10 -4.38
CA TRP A 47 -8.29 -5.94 -3.69
C TRP A 47 -8.07 -5.46 -2.25
N TYR A 48 -8.82 -4.44 -1.85
CA TYR A 48 -8.73 -3.77 -0.56
C TYR A 48 -8.75 -4.76 0.61
N GLU A 49 -9.66 -5.73 0.61
CA GLU A 49 -9.75 -6.74 1.69
C GLU A 49 -8.48 -7.60 1.83
N VAL A 50 -7.71 -7.75 0.74
CA VAL A 50 -6.46 -8.53 0.73
C VAL A 50 -5.27 -7.69 1.19
N VAL A 51 -5.21 -6.41 0.78
CA VAL A 51 -4.01 -5.57 0.97
C VAL A 51 -4.13 -4.57 2.12
N ARG A 52 -5.34 -4.29 2.63
CA ARG A 52 -5.56 -3.30 3.69
C ARG A 52 -4.69 -3.55 4.91
N GLY A 53 -4.63 -4.78 5.40
CA GLY A 53 -3.89 -5.12 6.60
C GLY A 53 -2.39 -4.91 6.48
N SER A 54 -1.80 -5.19 5.31
CA SER A 54 -0.37 -4.95 5.08
C SER A 54 -0.07 -3.46 4.93
N ILE A 55 -0.93 -2.72 4.25
CA ILE A 55 -0.80 -1.26 4.09
C ILE A 55 -0.88 -0.56 5.44
N LEU A 56 -1.91 -0.82 6.24
CA LEU A 56 -2.10 -0.15 7.52
C LEU A 56 -0.96 -0.43 8.51
N ARG A 57 -0.35 -1.61 8.43
CA ARG A 57 0.80 -2.00 9.27
C ARG A 57 2.09 -1.35 8.80
N ASP A 58 2.31 -1.29 7.49
CA ASP A 58 3.60 -0.91 6.90
C ASP A 58 3.65 0.60 6.53
N ALA A 59 2.50 1.31 6.54
CA ALA A 59 2.41 2.74 6.23
C ALA A 59 2.96 3.61 7.38
N PRO A 60 3.82 4.61 7.10
CA PRO A 60 4.24 5.58 8.09
C PRO A 60 3.10 6.54 8.46
N PRO A 61 3.17 7.23 9.63
CA PRO A 61 2.16 8.22 10.03
C PRO A 61 1.97 9.40 9.06
N SER A 62 2.93 9.62 8.15
CA SER A 62 2.90 10.66 7.13
C SER A 62 2.31 10.20 5.79
N ALA A 63 1.86 8.95 5.71
CA ALA A 63 1.18 8.41 4.54
C ALA A 63 -0.21 9.04 4.37
N MET A 64 -0.61 9.23 3.12
CA MET A 64 -1.91 9.75 2.75
C MET A 64 -2.82 8.60 2.33
N PHE A 65 -4.02 8.59 2.90
CA PHE A 65 -5.05 7.61 2.57
C PHE A 65 -6.17 8.33 1.81
N CYS A 66 -6.54 7.79 0.66
CA CYS A 66 -7.55 8.40 -0.19
C CYS A 66 -8.63 7.41 -0.61
N HIS A 67 -9.86 7.90 -0.70
CA HIS A 67 -10.95 7.26 -1.44
C HIS A 67 -11.13 8.00 -2.77
N TRP A 68 -11.09 7.25 -3.86
CA TRP A 68 -11.37 7.78 -5.19
C TRP A 68 -12.50 6.98 -5.82
N PHE A 69 -13.71 7.26 -5.34
CA PHE A 69 -14.89 6.51 -5.75
C PHE A 69 -15.60 7.12 -6.95
N ASP A 70 -15.40 8.41 -7.17
CA ASP A 70 -15.83 9.10 -8.36
C ASP A 70 -14.59 9.49 -9.18
N CYS A 71 -14.33 8.75 -10.26
CA CYS A 71 -13.14 8.94 -11.10
C CYS A 71 -13.12 10.29 -11.84
N GLU A 72 -14.24 11.01 -11.88
CA GLU A 72 -14.32 12.36 -12.45
C GLU A 72 -14.03 13.45 -11.41
N ALA A 73 -14.09 13.12 -10.12
CA ALA A 73 -13.80 14.03 -9.02
C ALA A 73 -12.36 13.89 -8.52
N ALA A 74 -11.90 14.87 -7.74
CA ALA A 74 -10.65 14.74 -7.01
C ALA A 74 -10.75 13.64 -5.92
N PRO A 75 -9.66 12.88 -5.64
CA PRO A 75 -9.65 11.93 -4.53
C PRO A 75 -9.90 12.61 -3.18
N GLU A 76 -10.74 11.98 -2.35
CA GLU A 76 -10.99 12.42 -0.98
C GLU A 76 -9.90 11.88 -0.06
N ILE A 77 -9.19 12.76 0.66
CA ILE A 77 -8.20 12.36 1.67
C ILE A 77 -8.94 12.05 2.96
N VAL A 78 -8.67 10.88 3.54
CA VAL A 78 -9.31 10.37 4.75
C VAL A 78 -8.28 9.98 5.80
N TYR A 79 -8.73 9.82 7.04
CA TYR A 79 -7.88 9.30 8.11
C TYR A 79 -7.66 7.79 7.97
N GLN A 80 -6.55 7.29 8.52
CA GLN A 80 -6.16 5.89 8.45
C GLN A 80 -7.22 4.94 9.08
N GLU A 81 -7.91 5.39 10.12
CA GLU A 81 -8.89 4.59 10.87
C GLU A 81 -10.18 4.35 10.08
N VAL A 82 -10.53 5.29 9.20
CA VAL A 82 -11.74 5.25 8.36
C VAL A 82 -11.45 4.77 6.93
N TRP A 83 -10.17 4.55 6.61
CA TRP A 83 -9.74 4.13 5.28
C TRP A 83 -10.10 2.68 4.98
#